data_AF-A0A2I0A8E5-F1
#
_entry.id   AF-A0A2I0A8E5-F1
#
_cell.length_a   1.000
_cell.length_b   1.000
_cell.length_c   1.000
_cell.angle_alpha   90.00
_cell.angle_beta   90.00
_cell.angle_gamma   90.00
#
_symmetry.space_group_name_H-M   'P 1'
#
loop_
_entity.id
_entity.type
_entity.pdbx_description
1 polymer ?
#
loop_
_entity_poly.entity_id
_entity_poly.type
_entity_poly.pdbx_seq_one_letter_code
_entity_poly.pdbx_strand_id
1 'polypeptide(L)'
;MEMDDAFLNEICRVKSSGSTLSSLLNSGLAIADCSASAETLEVLKQSISFGCCIVLANKKPLTGKIEDYEKLISNFRQIRFESTVGAGLPVIASVTRVLSSGDAIYCIIGSLSDPRDDLSGMDVARKVDSLYPDEMGPKSMSIDDFINRGLRQLDKDVGEKVEMAASKGNVLRYVCNIEGSRWKYTADATRNHHW
;
A
#
# COMPACT_ATOMS: atom_id res chain seq x y z
N MET A 1 7.81 30.51 1.05
CA MET A 1 6.54 30.49 0.28
C MET A 1 5.47 30.31 1.34
N GLU A 2 4.72 31.37 1.62
CA GLU A 2 3.72 31.39 2.68
C GLU A 2 2.58 30.43 2.35
N MET A 3 1.95 29.90 3.40
CA MET A 3 0.71 29.14 3.31
C MET A 3 -0.35 30.08 2.76
N ASP A 4 -0.57 30.08 1.44
CA ASP A 4 -1.50 31.04 0.84
C ASP A 4 -2.95 30.69 1.21
N ASP A 5 -3.79 31.72 1.27
CA ASP A 5 -5.20 31.55 1.58
C ASP A 5 -5.92 30.70 0.52
N ALA A 6 -5.36 30.47 -0.67
CA ALA A 6 -5.97 29.64 -1.71
C ALA A 6 -5.86 28.14 -1.38
N PHE A 7 -4.69 27.68 -0.94
CA PHE A 7 -4.44 26.31 -0.48
C PHE A 7 -5.30 25.96 0.75
N LEU A 8 -5.40 26.90 1.69
CA LEU A 8 -6.20 26.72 2.89
C LEU A 8 -7.70 26.87 2.61
N ASN A 9 -8.12 27.69 1.65
CA ASN A 9 -9.52 27.72 1.20
C ASN A 9 -9.92 26.43 0.48
N GLU A 10 -8.99 25.75 -0.20
CA GLU A 10 -9.25 24.42 -0.76
C GLU A 10 -9.43 23.36 0.34
N ILE A 11 -8.62 23.42 1.40
CA ILE A 11 -8.76 22.55 2.60
C ILE A 11 -10.05 22.89 3.38
N CYS A 12 -10.35 24.18 3.59
CA CYS A 12 -11.51 24.66 4.33
C CYS A 12 -12.82 24.58 3.53
N ARG A 13 -12.79 24.49 2.20
CA ARG A 13 -13.99 24.23 1.38
C ARG A 13 -14.71 22.93 1.77
N VAL A 14 -13.99 21.98 2.36
CA VAL A 14 -14.52 20.73 2.88
C VAL A 14 -15.23 20.92 4.24
N LYS A 15 -15.04 22.06 4.93
CA LYS A 15 -15.64 22.35 6.24
C LYS A 15 -16.41 23.67 6.23
N SER A 16 -17.72 23.58 6.11
CA SER A 16 -18.72 24.65 5.90
C SER A 16 -18.87 25.70 7.03
N SER A 17 -17.91 25.88 7.92
CA SER A 17 -18.06 26.74 9.11
C SER A 17 -16.84 27.65 9.29
N GLY A 18 -17.01 28.92 8.88
CA GLY A 18 -16.02 29.99 8.80
C GLY A 18 -15.35 30.40 10.12
N SER A 19 -14.54 29.50 10.67
CA SER A 19 -13.61 29.78 11.76
C SER A 19 -12.32 30.42 11.23
N THR A 20 -11.70 31.31 12.00
CA THR A 20 -10.44 31.97 11.64
C THR A 20 -9.26 31.00 11.61
N LEU A 21 -8.33 31.23 10.66
CA LEU A 21 -7.15 30.40 10.38
C LEU A 21 -6.31 30.06 11.62
N SER A 22 -6.09 31.04 12.48
CA SER A 22 -5.33 30.94 13.74
C SER A 22 -6.05 30.14 14.83
N SER A 23 -7.38 30.07 14.77
CA SER A 23 -8.19 29.22 15.66
C SER A 23 -8.09 27.74 15.25
N LEU A 24 -8.08 27.47 13.94
CA LEU A 24 -7.94 26.11 13.39
C LEU A 24 -6.57 25.50 13.71
N LEU A 25 -5.49 26.28 13.56
CA LEU A 25 -4.14 25.84 13.93
C LEU A 25 -4.01 25.53 15.43
N ASN A 26 -4.71 26.27 16.30
CA ASN A 26 -4.75 26.01 17.75
C ASN A 26 -5.64 24.81 18.13
N SER A 27 -6.54 24.37 17.25
CA SER A 27 -7.45 23.24 17.50
C SER A 27 -6.86 21.86 17.13
N GLY A 28 -5.68 21.84 16.49
CA GLY A 28 -5.07 20.63 15.94
C GLY A 28 -5.76 20.20 14.65
N LEU A 29 -5.08 20.40 13.51
CA LEU A 29 -5.57 19.99 12.20
C LEU A 29 -5.09 18.58 11.85
N ALA A 30 -5.98 17.76 11.30
CA ALA A 30 -5.64 16.46 10.72
C ALA A 30 -6.03 16.44 9.24
N ILE A 31 -5.13 15.92 8.40
CA ILE A 31 -5.35 15.74 6.96
C ILE A 31 -5.46 14.25 6.68
N ALA A 32 -6.56 13.85 6.03
CA ALA A 32 -6.78 12.49 5.58
C ALA A 32 -6.55 12.40 4.08
N ASP A 33 -5.51 11.67 3.67
CA ASP A 33 -5.27 11.34 2.25
C ASP A 33 -5.82 9.94 1.94
N CYS A 34 -7.00 9.94 1.32
CA CYS A 34 -7.68 8.76 0.80
C CYS A 34 -7.57 8.65 -0.73
N SER A 35 -6.68 9.41 -1.35
CA SER A 35 -6.44 9.33 -2.80
C SER A 35 -5.58 8.12 -3.16
N ALA A 36 -5.35 7.93 -4.47
CA ALA A 36 -4.39 6.97 -5.00
C ALA A 36 -3.30 7.66 -5.86
N SER A 37 -3.10 8.97 -5.66
CA SER A 37 -2.18 9.80 -6.47
C SER A 37 -0.88 10.09 -5.72
N ALA A 38 0.23 10.23 -6.46
CA ALA A 38 1.50 10.70 -5.91
C ALA A 38 1.57 12.23 -5.77
N GLU A 39 0.64 12.95 -6.39
CA GLU A 39 0.61 14.43 -6.42
C GLU A 39 0.32 15.04 -5.05
N THR A 40 -0.24 14.27 -4.12
CA THR A 40 -0.51 14.71 -2.74
C THR A 40 0.75 14.86 -1.90
N LEU A 41 1.89 14.31 -2.33
CA LEU A 41 3.12 14.28 -1.53
C LEU A 41 3.61 15.67 -1.09
N GLU A 42 3.60 16.66 -1.98
CA GLU A 42 4.07 18.01 -1.65
C GLU A 42 3.14 18.73 -0.67
N VAL A 43 1.83 18.53 -0.83
CA VAL A 43 0.80 19.00 0.12
C VAL A 43 1.07 18.39 1.50
N LEU A 44 1.27 17.07 1.59
CA LEU A 44 1.53 16.36 2.85
C LEU A 44 2.79 16.88 3.54
N LYS A 45 3.90 17.03 2.80
CA LYS A 45 5.16 17.58 3.33
C LYS A 45 4.96 18.98 3.92
N GLN A 46 4.26 19.85 3.20
CA GLN A 46 3.96 21.20 3.69
C GLN A 46 3.12 21.14 4.96
N SER A 47 2.08 20.31 4.99
CA SER A 47 1.21 20.19 6.17
C SER A 47 1.94 19.71 7.42
N ILE A 48 2.91 18.80 7.30
CA ILE A 48 3.78 18.39 8.42
C ILE A 48 4.56 19.60 8.95
N SER A 49 5.11 20.44 8.06
CA SER A 49 5.88 21.62 8.47
C SER A 49 5.04 22.65 9.24
N PHE A 50 3.72 22.64 9.04
CA PHE A 50 2.76 23.46 9.79
C PHE A 50 2.22 22.78 11.06
N GLY A 51 2.72 21.61 11.42
CA GLY A 51 2.35 20.89 12.63
C GLY A 51 1.05 20.09 12.54
N CYS A 52 0.53 19.87 11.33
CA CYS A 52 -0.68 19.08 11.11
C CYS A 52 -0.41 17.58 11.35
N CYS A 53 -1.43 16.88 11.84
CA CYS A 53 -1.47 15.43 11.80
C CYS A 53 -1.88 14.96 10.40
N ILE A 54 -1.40 13.79 9.99
CA ILE A 54 -1.66 13.16 8.69
C ILE A 54 -2.14 11.74 8.92
N VAL A 55 -3.20 11.38 8.22
CA VAL A 55 -3.76 10.02 8.17
C VAL A 55 -3.79 9.58 6.71
N LEU A 56 -3.14 8.47 6.38
CA LEU A 56 -2.99 7.97 5.02
C LEU A 56 -3.74 6.65 4.83
N ALA A 57 -4.60 6.60 3.83
CA ALA A 57 -4.97 5.36 3.13
C ALA A 57 -4.26 5.25 1.77
N ASN A 58 -3.71 6.36 1.27
CA ASN A 58 -2.87 6.41 0.09
C ASN A 58 -1.47 5.82 0.35
N LYS A 59 -1.05 4.89 -0.50
CA LYS A 59 0.25 4.21 -0.42
C LYS A 59 1.35 4.98 -1.16
N LYS A 60 1.01 5.72 -2.23
CA LYS A 60 1.99 6.35 -3.13
C LYS A 60 3.02 7.25 -2.40
N PRO A 61 2.63 8.05 -1.39
CA PRO A 61 3.59 8.85 -0.62
C PRO A 61 4.60 8.01 0.18
N LEU A 62 4.22 6.81 0.61
CA LEU A 62 5.06 5.92 1.43
C LEU A 62 6.01 5.07 0.60
N THR A 63 5.76 4.99 -0.70
CA THR A 63 6.37 4.01 -1.59
C THR A 63 7.25 4.60 -2.69
N GLY A 64 7.35 5.93 -2.71
CA GLY A 64 8.23 6.69 -3.59
C GLY A 64 9.70 6.61 -3.16
N LYS A 65 10.41 7.74 -3.28
CA LYS A 65 11.83 7.80 -2.93
C LYS A 65 12.04 7.66 -1.43
N ILE A 66 13.14 7.03 -1.03
CA ILE A 66 13.46 6.83 0.39
C ILE A 66 13.57 8.16 1.14
N GLU A 67 14.11 9.20 0.50
CA GLU A 67 14.24 10.53 1.12
C GLU A 67 12.89 11.18 1.39
N ASP A 68 11.89 10.92 0.54
CA ASP A 68 10.53 11.42 0.72
C ASP A 68 9.83 10.67 1.85
N TYR A 69 10.01 9.35 1.88
CA TYR A 69 9.52 8.51 2.98
C TYR A 69 10.10 8.96 4.32
N GLU A 70 11.42 9.08 4.44
CA GLU A 70 12.10 9.50 5.67
C GLU A 70 11.61 10.86 6.17
N LYS A 71 11.38 11.81 5.26
CA LYS A 71 10.81 13.12 5.61
C LYS A 71 9.39 12.98 6.14
N LEU A 72 8.53 12.18 5.51
CA LEU A 72 7.16 11.94 5.96
C LEU A 72 7.12 11.29 7.35
N ILE A 73 7.98 10.29 7.60
CA ILE A 73 7.99 9.55 8.87
C ILE A 73 8.85 10.21 9.96
N SER A 74 9.63 11.25 9.64
CA SER A 74 10.47 11.98 10.61
C SER A 74 9.69 12.44 11.84
N ASN A 75 8.42 12.81 11.64
CA ASN A 75 7.47 13.16 12.70
C ASN A 75 6.46 12.03 12.91
N PHE A 76 6.93 10.85 13.31
CA PHE A 76 6.12 9.63 13.47
C PHE A 76 4.86 9.80 14.36
N ARG A 77 4.86 10.78 15.28
CA ARG A 77 3.69 11.08 16.13
C ARG A 77 2.54 11.74 15.39
N GLN A 78 2.85 12.46 14.32
CA GLN A 78 1.88 13.22 13.52
C GLN A 78 1.36 12.41 12.33
N ILE A 79 1.99 11.30 11.95
CA ILE A 79 1.58 10.51 10.78
C ILE A 79 1.01 9.14 11.19
N ARG A 80 -0.09 8.74 10.57
CA ARG A 80 -0.71 7.41 10.69
C ARG A 80 -1.01 6.88 9.31
N PHE A 81 -0.65 5.63 9.05
CA PHE A 81 -0.85 5.00 7.75
C PHE A 81 -1.32 3.55 7.86
N GLU A 82 -1.98 3.21 8.97
CA GLU A 82 -2.45 1.85 9.27
C GLU A 82 -3.26 1.27 8.12
N SER A 83 -4.17 2.08 7.55
CA SER A 83 -5.07 1.63 6.49
C SER A 83 -4.43 1.35 5.14
N THR A 84 -3.13 1.58 5.01
CA THR A 84 -2.38 1.25 3.80
C THR A 84 -2.09 -0.24 3.69
N VAL A 85 -2.12 -1.00 4.79
CA VAL A 85 -1.83 -2.44 4.81
C VAL A 85 -2.91 -3.17 5.60
N GLY A 86 -3.63 -4.09 4.96
CA GLY A 86 -4.68 -4.87 5.64
C GLY A 86 -5.96 -4.08 5.97
N ALA A 87 -6.18 -2.94 5.30
CA ALA A 87 -7.36 -2.10 5.47
C ALA A 87 -7.61 -1.68 6.92
N GLY A 88 -8.59 -2.27 7.61
CA GLY A 88 -8.88 -1.96 9.01
C GLY A 88 -8.07 -2.76 10.03
N LEU A 89 -7.30 -3.75 9.59
CA LEU A 89 -6.55 -4.64 10.47
C LEU A 89 -5.32 -3.92 11.04
N PRO A 90 -4.97 -4.13 12.32
CA PRO A 90 -3.86 -3.45 12.97
C PRO A 90 -2.51 -4.07 12.60
N VAL A 91 -2.22 -4.25 11.30
CA VAL A 91 -1.00 -4.90 10.80
C VAL A 91 0.25 -4.10 11.17
N ILE A 92 0.29 -2.82 10.82
CA ILE A 92 1.45 -1.94 11.04
C ILE A 92 1.62 -1.73 12.54
N ALA A 93 0.54 -1.40 13.26
CA ALA A 93 0.57 -1.24 14.70
C ALA A 93 1.09 -2.49 15.43
N SER A 94 0.69 -3.69 15.00
CA SER A 94 1.16 -4.94 15.58
C SER A 94 2.65 -5.15 15.33
N VAL A 95 3.11 -4.98 14.09
CA VAL A 95 4.53 -5.11 13.73
C VAL A 95 5.39 -4.09 14.49
N THR A 96 4.98 -2.83 14.50
CA THR A 96 5.70 -1.77 15.25
C THR A 96 5.78 -2.08 16.74
N ARG A 97 4.72 -2.63 17.34
CA ARG A 97 4.71 -3.00 18.76
C ARG A 97 5.70 -4.12 19.06
N VAL A 98 5.75 -5.16 18.23
CA VAL A 98 6.71 -6.28 18.36
C VAL A 98 8.15 -5.79 18.19
N LEU A 99 8.42 -4.94 17.20
CA LEU A 99 9.75 -4.36 17.03
C LEU A 99 10.15 -3.45 18.21
N SER A 100 9.20 -2.69 18.75
CA SER A 100 9.44 -1.78 19.89
C SER A 100 9.68 -2.50 21.21
N SER A 101 9.21 -3.74 21.39
CA SER A 101 9.56 -4.58 22.55
C SER A 101 10.97 -5.18 22.45
N GLY A 102 11.63 -5.05 21.30
CA GLY A 102 12.93 -5.67 21.02
C GLY A 102 12.83 -7.09 20.49
N ASP A 103 11.62 -7.58 20.18
CA ASP A 103 11.44 -8.89 19.57
C ASP A 103 11.84 -8.86 18.09
N ALA A 104 12.50 -9.92 17.64
CA ALA A 104 12.89 -10.07 16.24
C ALA A 104 11.76 -10.71 15.43
N ILE A 105 11.41 -10.08 14.30
CA ILE A 105 10.50 -10.66 13.32
C ILE A 105 11.31 -11.42 12.28
N TYR A 106 11.20 -12.75 12.29
CA TYR A 106 11.91 -13.61 11.35
C TYR A 106 11.21 -13.72 10.00
N CYS A 107 9.88 -13.75 10.01
CA CYS A 107 9.06 -13.99 8.83
C CYS A 107 7.69 -13.35 8.98
N ILE A 108 7.20 -12.72 7.92
CA ILE A 108 5.81 -12.27 7.78
C ILE A 108 5.24 -12.91 6.52
N ILE A 109 4.14 -13.64 6.66
CA ILE A 109 3.40 -14.24 5.54
C ILE A 109 2.00 -13.67 5.57
N GLY A 110 1.52 -13.20 4.42
CA GLY A 110 0.17 -12.67 4.30
C GLY A 110 -0.37 -12.72 2.89
N SER A 111 -1.70 -12.81 2.77
CA SER A 111 -2.42 -12.63 1.52
C SER A 111 -2.85 -11.17 1.42
N LEU A 112 -2.23 -10.40 0.53
CA LEU A 112 -2.59 -9.01 0.26
C LEU A 112 -3.31 -8.94 -1.09
N SER A 113 -4.40 -8.17 -1.16
CA SER A 113 -5.38 -8.21 -2.24
C SER A 113 -4.91 -7.61 -3.58
N ASP A 114 -3.77 -6.93 -3.65
CA ASP A 114 -3.21 -6.46 -4.91
C ASP A 114 -1.69 -6.18 -4.80
N PRO A 115 -0.80 -7.02 -5.35
CA PRO A 115 0.65 -6.75 -5.29
C PRO A 115 1.07 -5.52 -6.09
N ARG A 116 0.27 -5.02 -7.05
CA ARG A 116 0.61 -3.81 -7.83
C ARG A 116 0.37 -2.53 -7.05
N ASP A 117 -0.68 -2.48 -6.23
CA ASP A 117 -1.02 -1.30 -5.44
C ASP A 117 -0.70 -1.45 -3.94
N ASP A 118 -0.95 -2.60 -3.30
CA ASP A 118 -0.70 -2.85 -1.86
C ASP A 118 0.79 -2.83 -1.49
N LEU A 119 1.64 -3.15 -2.45
CA LEU A 119 3.08 -3.22 -2.28
C LEU A 119 3.80 -2.24 -3.19
N SER A 120 3.16 -1.12 -3.55
CA SER A 120 3.72 -0.13 -4.48
C SER A 120 5.03 0.52 -4.05
N GLY A 121 5.64 0.09 -2.92
CA GLY A 121 7.07 0.26 -2.67
C GLY A 121 7.75 -0.11 -3.95
N MET A 122 8.34 0.86 -4.65
CA MET A 122 8.78 0.68 -6.04
C MET A 122 9.84 -0.43 -6.22
N ASP A 123 10.26 -1.09 -5.14
CA ASP A 123 10.99 -2.35 -5.14
C ASP A 123 10.13 -3.61 -5.00
N VAL A 124 9.04 -3.63 -4.21
CA VAL A 124 8.22 -4.83 -4.01
C VAL A 124 7.48 -5.25 -5.30
N ALA A 125 7.23 -4.32 -6.22
CA ALA A 125 6.69 -4.61 -7.54
C ALA A 125 7.74 -5.04 -8.58
N ARG A 126 9.05 -4.82 -8.37
CA ARG A 126 10.10 -5.18 -9.37
C ARG A 126 10.48 -6.66 -9.38
N LYS A 127 10.00 -7.42 -8.40
CA LYS A 127 10.29 -8.85 -8.19
C LYS A 127 9.04 -9.66 -7.83
N VAL A 128 7.86 -9.14 -8.19
CA VAL A 128 6.71 -10.03 -8.39
C VAL A 128 7.03 -10.78 -9.67
N ASP A 129 7.20 -12.10 -9.60
CA ASP A 129 7.14 -12.93 -10.81
C ASP A 129 5.85 -12.53 -11.50
N SER A 130 5.97 -11.93 -12.69
CA SER A 130 4.83 -11.36 -13.40
C SER A 130 3.69 -12.38 -13.39
N LEU A 131 2.50 -11.98 -12.95
CA LEU A 131 1.35 -12.89 -12.83
C LEU A 131 0.97 -13.52 -14.18
N TYR A 132 1.53 -13.00 -15.27
CA TYR A 132 1.46 -13.50 -16.61
C TYR A 132 2.86 -13.51 -17.27
N PRO A 133 3.09 -14.38 -18.26
CA PRO A 133 4.31 -14.38 -19.07
C PRO A 133 4.57 -13.04 -19.77
N ASP A 134 5.83 -12.69 -20.03
CA ASP A 134 6.21 -11.41 -20.66
C ASP A 134 5.55 -11.19 -22.03
N GLU A 135 5.23 -12.28 -22.74
CA GLU A 135 4.51 -12.29 -24.02
C GLU A 135 3.07 -11.76 -23.90
N MET A 136 2.49 -11.83 -22.69
CA MET A 136 1.14 -11.32 -22.37
C MET A 136 1.18 -9.97 -21.67
N GLY A 137 2.37 -9.38 -21.50
CA GLY A 137 2.52 -8.08 -20.87
C GLY A 137 2.02 -6.91 -21.74
N PRO A 138 1.81 -5.73 -21.13
CA PRO A 138 1.29 -4.54 -21.81
C PRO A 138 2.21 -3.99 -22.92
N LYS A 139 3.47 -4.44 -22.98
CA LYS A 139 4.41 -4.13 -24.07
C LYS A 139 4.21 -5.03 -25.30
N SER A 140 3.62 -6.21 -25.11
CA SER A 140 3.57 -7.30 -26.10
C SER A 140 2.14 -7.55 -26.60
N MET A 141 1.13 -7.26 -25.78
CA MET A 141 -0.27 -7.56 -26.06
C MET A 141 -1.16 -6.38 -25.68
N SER A 142 -2.21 -6.12 -26.47
CA SER A 142 -3.24 -5.13 -26.13
C SER A 142 -4.12 -5.63 -24.97
N ILE A 143 -4.79 -4.72 -24.27
CA ILE A 143 -5.73 -5.09 -23.19
C ILE A 143 -6.86 -5.97 -23.73
N ASP A 144 -7.40 -5.64 -24.91
CA ASP A 144 -8.48 -6.40 -25.53
C ASP A 144 -8.03 -7.81 -25.94
N ASP A 145 -6.83 -7.95 -26.50
CA ASP A 145 -6.28 -9.27 -26.84
C ASP A 145 -5.97 -10.09 -25.59
N PHE A 146 -5.50 -9.44 -24.52
CA PHE A 146 -5.27 -10.08 -23.23
C PHE A 146 -6.57 -10.65 -22.66
N ILE A 147 -7.64 -9.85 -22.63
CA ILE A 147 -8.95 -10.30 -22.12
C ILE A 147 -9.53 -11.41 -22.99
N ASN A 148 -9.47 -11.28 -24.31
CA ASN A 148 -10.14 -12.22 -25.21
C ASN A 148 -9.36 -13.52 -25.45
N ARG A 149 -8.03 -13.47 -25.43
CA ARG A 149 -7.16 -14.60 -25.80
C ARG A 149 -6.19 -14.99 -24.68
N GLY A 150 -5.53 -14.02 -24.06
CA GLY A 150 -4.54 -14.24 -23.00
C GLY A 150 -5.13 -14.94 -21.76
N LEU A 151 -6.32 -14.51 -21.31
CA LEU A 151 -6.97 -15.08 -20.12
C LEU A 151 -7.22 -16.58 -20.24
N ARG A 152 -7.66 -17.07 -21.42
CA ARG A 152 -7.93 -18.51 -21.60
C ARG A 152 -6.68 -19.38 -21.42
N GLN A 153 -5.53 -18.86 -21.82
CA GLN A 153 -4.26 -19.58 -21.67
C GLN A 153 -3.78 -19.54 -20.22
N LEU A 154 -3.93 -18.40 -19.53
CA LEU A 154 -3.67 -18.28 -18.10
C LEU A 154 -4.58 -19.17 -17.25
N ASP A 155 -5.87 -19.24 -17.59
CA ASP A 155 -6.85 -20.06 -16.89
C ASP A 155 -6.47 -21.54 -16.93
N LYS A 156 -5.89 -22.01 -18.04
CA LYS A 156 -5.40 -23.39 -18.14
C LYS A 156 -4.25 -23.64 -17.17
N ASP A 157 -3.21 -22.80 -17.20
CA ASP A 157 -2.02 -22.96 -16.36
C ASP A 157 -2.36 -22.82 -14.86
N VAL A 158 -3.26 -21.89 -14.52
CA VAL A 158 -3.77 -21.72 -13.16
C VAL A 158 -4.65 -22.91 -12.76
N GLY A 159 -5.49 -23.42 -13.67
CA GLY A 159 -6.32 -24.60 -13.47
C GLY A 159 -5.48 -25.83 -13.09
N GLU A 160 -4.41 -26.10 -13.83
CA GLU A 160 -3.48 -27.21 -13.54
C GLU A 160 -2.84 -27.05 -12.14
N LYS A 161 -2.45 -25.83 -11.76
CA LYS A 161 -1.90 -25.55 -10.41
C LYS A 161 -2.95 -25.74 -9.30
N VAL A 162 -4.20 -25.34 -9.55
CA VAL A 162 -5.32 -25.52 -8.62
C VAL A 162 -5.64 -26.99 -8.44
N GLU A 163 -5.71 -27.77 -9.52
CA GLU A 163 -5.92 -29.23 -9.46
C GLU A 163 -4.78 -29.93 -8.72
N MET A 164 -3.53 -29.54 -8.98
CA MET A 164 -2.38 -30.08 -8.29
C MET A 164 -2.41 -29.76 -6.78
N ALA A 165 -2.79 -28.55 -6.39
CA ALA A 165 -2.98 -28.19 -4.98
C ALA A 165 -4.12 -29.02 -4.36
N ALA A 166 -5.26 -29.12 -5.05
CA ALA A 166 -6.42 -29.86 -4.58
C ALA A 166 -6.14 -31.36 -4.40
N SER A 167 -5.36 -31.98 -5.30
CA SER A 167 -4.93 -33.38 -5.21
C SER A 167 -4.13 -33.69 -3.93
N LYS A 168 -3.53 -32.67 -3.32
CA LYS A 168 -2.77 -32.74 -2.06
C LYS A 168 -3.58 -32.27 -0.85
N GLY A 169 -4.88 -31.99 -1.00
CA GLY A 169 -5.74 -31.43 0.04
C GLY A 169 -5.47 -29.95 0.36
N ASN A 170 -4.80 -29.25 -0.56
CA ASN A 170 -4.44 -27.83 -0.43
C ASN A 170 -5.30 -26.95 -1.34
N VAL A 171 -5.24 -25.64 -1.11
CA VAL A 171 -5.80 -24.59 -1.97
C VAL A 171 -4.69 -23.63 -2.41
N LEU A 172 -4.80 -23.17 -3.65
CA LEU A 172 -3.88 -22.19 -4.21
C LEU A 172 -4.24 -20.79 -3.70
N ARG A 173 -3.27 -20.07 -3.12
CA ARG A 173 -3.43 -18.69 -2.64
C ARG A 173 -2.25 -17.85 -3.09
N TYR A 174 -2.49 -16.57 -3.37
CA TYR A 174 -1.39 -15.62 -3.55
C TYR A 174 -0.92 -15.14 -2.18
N VAL A 175 0.38 -15.33 -1.92
CA VAL A 175 0.99 -14.97 -0.64
C VAL A 175 2.22 -14.12 -0.88
N CYS A 176 2.37 -13.08 -0.05
CA CYS A 176 3.61 -12.37 0.14
C CYS A 176 4.35 -13.01 1.32
N ASN A 177 5.59 -13.42 1.10
CA ASN A 177 6.49 -13.84 2.17
C ASN A 177 7.62 -12.80 2.30
N ILE A 178 7.85 -12.30 3.51
CA ILE A 178 8.94 -11.39 3.88
C ILE A 178 9.82 -12.11 4.90
N GLU A 179 11.08 -12.34 4.56
CA GLU A 179 12.10 -12.97 5.41
C GLU A 179 13.36 -12.10 5.44
N GLY A 180 13.61 -11.44 6.57
CA GLY A 180 14.68 -10.45 6.71
C GLY A 180 14.52 -9.30 5.72
N SER A 181 15.53 -9.07 4.88
CA SER A 181 15.49 -8.05 3.80
C SER A 181 14.96 -8.59 2.47
N ARG A 182 14.62 -9.89 2.40
CA ARG A 182 14.10 -10.52 1.19
C ARG A 182 12.59 -10.63 1.29
N TRP A 183 11.94 -10.47 0.16
CA TRP A 183 10.50 -10.67 0.06
C TRP A 183 10.20 -11.34 -1.28
N LYS A 184 9.07 -12.05 -1.37
CA LYS A 184 8.59 -12.72 -2.58
C LYS A 184 7.07 -12.77 -2.58
N TYR A 185 6.46 -12.47 -3.74
CA TYR A 185 5.02 -12.66 -3.95
C TYR A 185 4.79 -13.83 -4.92
N THR A 186 4.07 -14.87 -4.50
CA THR A 186 3.83 -16.07 -5.31
C THR A 186 2.46 -16.68 -5.09
N ALA A 187 1.95 -17.39 -6.09
CA ALA A 187 0.90 -18.37 -5.89
C ALA A 187 1.49 -19.61 -5.19
N ASP A 188 1.02 -19.91 -3.99
CA ASP A 188 1.49 -21.03 -3.17
C ASP A 188 0.34 -21.95 -2.75
N ALA A 189 0.63 -23.24 -2.62
CA ALA A 189 -0.33 -24.26 -2.24
C ALA A 189 -0.38 -24.38 -0.72
N THR A 190 -1.44 -23.84 -0.12
CA THR A 190 -1.64 -23.78 1.33
C THR A 190 -2.65 -24.82 1.80
N ARG A 191 -2.49 -25.36 3.00
CA ARG A 191 -3.49 -26.29 3.57
C ARG A 191 -4.83 -25.58 3.74
N ASN A 192 -5.92 -26.32 3.57
CA ASN A 192 -7.27 -25.78 3.68
C ASN A 192 -7.59 -25.16 5.06
N HIS A 193 -6.87 -25.55 6.12
CA HIS A 193 -7.07 -25.09 7.50
C HIS A 193 -5.98 -24.12 8.01
N HIS A 194 -5.11 -23.60 7.14
CA HIS A 194 -3.95 -22.79 7.58
C HIS A 194 -4.20 -21.29 7.76
N TRP A 195 -5.44 -20.82 7.64
CA TRP A 195 -5.85 -19.44 7.87
C TRP A 195 -7.27 -19.38 8.43
#